data_AF-A0A947BCV8-F1
#
_entry.id   AF-A0A947BCV8-F1
#
_cell.length_a   1.000
_cell.length_b   1.000
_cell.length_c   1.000
_cell.angle_alpha   90.00
_cell.angle_beta   90.00
_cell.angle_gamma   90.00
#
_symmetry.space_group_name_H-M   'P 1'
#
loop_
_entity.id
_entity.type
_entity.pdbx_description
1 polymer ?
#
loop_
_entity_poly.entity_id
_entity_poly.type
_entity_poly.pdbx_seq_one_letter_code
_entity_poly.pdbx_strand_id
1 'polypeptide(L)'
;MKPIKTILAFAAIGLGTAAQASLPMLYEEALARDEEKRIINYPIAGIENSLWFDYRIDITEAQKELRSDQGKADDTEDLREAWEEYAGELRHERKHYIKKMAKRGYRLGEVTVIAND
;
A
#
# COMPACT_ATOMS: atom_id res chain seq x y z
N MET A 1 -21.51 -1.34 69.91
CA MET A 1 -20.58 -2.22 69.16
C MET A 1 -19.93 -1.41 68.05
N LYS A 2 -18.60 -1.51 67.89
CA LYS A 2 -17.77 -0.69 66.97
C LYS A 2 -17.93 -1.15 65.51
N PRO A 3 -17.84 -0.27 64.49
CA PRO A 3 -17.77 -0.69 63.10
C PRO A 3 -16.35 -1.21 62.77
N ILE A 4 -16.26 -2.42 62.24
CA ILE A 4 -15.01 -2.99 61.73
C ILE A 4 -14.78 -2.40 60.34
N LYS A 5 -13.69 -1.64 60.21
CA LYS A 5 -13.16 -1.14 58.93
C LYS A 5 -12.47 -2.29 58.21
N THR A 6 -12.99 -2.73 57.07
CA THR A 6 -12.26 -3.60 56.15
C THR A 6 -11.58 -2.73 55.10
N ILE A 7 -10.26 -2.62 55.20
CA ILE A 7 -9.39 -2.06 54.16
C ILE A 7 -9.20 -3.18 53.12
N LEU A 8 -9.71 -2.99 51.90
CA LEU A 8 -9.29 -3.81 50.76
C LEU A 8 -8.19 -3.04 50.01
N ALA A 9 -6.97 -3.56 50.09
CA ALA A 9 -5.81 -3.04 49.38
C ALA A 9 -5.85 -3.47 47.90
N PHE A 10 -5.41 -2.54 47.04
CA PHE A 10 -5.17 -2.68 45.61
C PHE A 10 -4.32 -3.91 45.24
N ALA A 11 -4.66 -4.57 44.12
CA ALA A 11 -3.70 -5.36 43.35
C ALA A 11 -3.98 -5.26 41.84
N ALA A 12 -3.10 -4.49 41.18
CA ALA A 12 -2.63 -4.56 39.80
C ALA A 12 -3.65 -4.65 38.64
N ILE A 13 -3.87 -3.51 37.98
CA ILE A 13 -4.16 -3.45 36.54
C ILE A 13 -2.91 -3.96 35.83
N GLY A 14 -2.94 -5.19 35.32
CA GLY A 14 -1.95 -5.68 34.38
C GLY A 14 -2.09 -4.89 33.08
N LEU A 15 -1.27 -3.86 32.90
CA LEU A 15 -1.00 -3.31 31.57
C LEU A 15 -0.18 -4.35 30.81
N GLY A 16 -0.85 -5.26 30.13
CA GLY A 16 -0.23 -6.09 29.11
C GLY A 16 0.20 -5.18 27.97
N THR A 17 1.44 -4.71 27.99
CA THR A 17 2.10 -4.23 26.78
C THR A 17 2.28 -5.43 25.88
N ALA A 18 1.33 -5.69 24.98
CA ALA A 18 1.55 -6.59 23.87
C ALA A 18 2.68 -5.97 23.04
N ALA A 19 3.89 -6.50 23.17
CA ALA A 19 4.95 -6.23 22.23
C ALA A 19 4.47 -6.78 20.88
N GLN A 20 3.96 -5.90 20.00
CA GLN A 20 3.74 -6.25 18.61
C GLN A 20 5.13 -6.51 18.02
N ALA A 21 5.54 -7.77 18.02
CA ALA A 21 6.64 -8.21 17.19
C ALA A 21 6.24 -7.85 15.76
N SER A 22 6.93 -6.87 15.16
CA SER A 22 6.80 -6.61 13.74
C SER A 22 7.21 -7.89 13.03
N LEU A 23 6.24 -8.65 12.51
CA LEU A 23 6.57 -9.71 11.58
C LEU A 23 7.36 -9.06 10.44
N PRO A 24 8.46 -9.67 9.97
CA PRO A 24 9.17 -9.15 8.81
C PRO A 24 8.16 -8.99 7.67
N MET A 25 8.19 -7.83 7.01
CA MET A 25 7.35 -7.55 5.84
C MET A 25 7.48 -8.67 4.81
N LEU A 26 6.36 -9.10 4.22
CA LEU A 26 6.35 -10.11 3.17
C LEU A 26 7.14 -9.60 1.96
N TYR A 27 7.75 -10.52 1.20
CA TYR A 27 8.48 -10.16 -0.01
C TYR A 27 7.55 -9.50 -1.05
N GLU A 28 6.34 -10.04 -1.18
CA GLU A 28 5.30 -9.57 -2.08
C GLU A 28 4.79 -8.19 -1.66
N GLU A 29 4.67 -7.94 -0.35
CA GLU A 29 4.39 -6.59 0.14
C GLU A 29 5.52 -5.63 -0.25
N ALA A 30 6.78 -6.00 -0.01
CA ALA A 30 7.92 -5.17 -0.37
C ALA A 30 7.93 -4.82 -1.88
N LEU A 31 7.65 -5.82 -2.72
CA LEU A 31 7.54 -5.66 -4.17
C LEU A 31 6.38 -4.73 -4.54
N ALA A 32 5.20 -4.90 -3.94
CA ALA A 32 4.06 -4.02 -4.14
C ALA A 32 4.37 -2.58 -3.75
N ARG A 33 5.04 -2.35 -2.62
CA ARG A 33 5.49 -1.00 -2.19
C ARG A 33 6.46 -0.39 -3.19
N ASP A 34 7.34 -1.18 -3.79
CA ASP A 34 8.23 -0.71 -4.84
C ASP A 34 7.49 -0.37 -6.14
N GLU A 35 6.40 -1.08 -6.44
CA GLU A 35 5.50 -0.74 -7.55
C GLU A 35 4.66 0.51 -7.25
N GLU A 36 4.20 0.72 -6.01
CA GLU A 36 3.52 1.95 -5.57
C GLU A 36 4.39 3.19 -5.76
N LYS A 37 5.69 3.12 -5.42
CA LYS A 37 6.65 4.21 -5.66
C LYS A 37 6.77 4.60 -7.13
N ARG A 38 6.39 3.72 -8.05
CA ARG A 38 6.42 3.95 -9.50
C ARG A 38 5.08 4.43 -10.05
N ILE A 39 4.06 4.65 -9.21
CA ILE A 39 2.80 5.25 -9.63
C ILE A 39 3.10 6.62 -10.27
N ILE A 40 2.56 6.82 -11.47
CA ILE A 40 2.72 8.07 -12.21
C ILE A 40 1.74 9.08 -11.60
N ASN A 41 2.27 10.07 -10.87
CA ASN A 41 1.45 11.05 -10.15
C ASN A 41 1.04 12.26 -10.98
N TYR A 42 1.61 12.42 -12.18
CA TYR A 42 1.30 13.51 -13.09
C TYR A 42 1.09 12.97 -14.51
N PRO A 43 0.14 13.53 -15.28
CA PRO A 43 -0.11 13.05 -16.63
C PRO A 43 1.13 13.15 -17.51
N ILE A 44 1.36 12.14 -18.35
CA ILE A 44 2.48 12.15 -19.30
C ILE A 44 2.32 13.36 -20.24
N ALA A 45 3.39 14.15 -20.35
CA ALA A 45 3.42 15.41 -21.11
C ALA A 45 2.43 16.49 -20.62
N GLY A 46 1.90 16.37 -19.39
CA GLY A 46 0.91 17.32 -18.87
C GLY A 46 -0.50 17.14 -19.44
N ILE A 47 -0.77 16.03 -20.16
CA ILE A 47 -2.02 15.83 -20.90
C ILE A 47 -3.02 15.01 -20.09
N GLU A 48 -4.06 15.68 -19.60
CA GLU A 48 -5.21 15.07 -18.93
C GLU A 48 -6.24 14.56 -19.96
N ASN A 49 -6.00 13.37 -20.53
CA ASN A 49 -6.93 12.71 -21.44
C ASN A 49 -7.60 11.49 -20.77
N SER A 50 -8.49 10.81 -21.49
CA SER A 50 -9.20 9.63 -20.95
C SER A 50 -8.25 8.59 -20.38
N LEU A 51 -7.11 8.32 -21.05
CA LEU A 51 -6.14 7.31 -20.61
C LEU A 51 -5.50 7.64 -19.25
N TRP A 52 -5.33 8.94 -18.96
CA TRP A 52 -4.83 9.40 -17.67
C TRP A 52 -5.86 9.13 -16.57
N PHE A 53 -7.13 9.44 -16.84
CA PHE A 53 -8.20 9.19 -15.89
C PHE A 53 -8.48 7.70 -15.71
N ASP A 54 -8.46 6.91 -16.78
CA ASP A 54 -8.55 5.44 -16.75
C ASP A 54 -7.45 4.89 -15.83
N TYR A 55 -6.19 5.23 -16.10
CA TYR A 55 -5.05 4.82 -15.27
C TYR A 55 -5.26 5.16 -13.79
N ARG A 56 -5.71 6.36 -13.45
CA ARG A 56 -5.95 6.75 -12.05
C ARG A 56 -7.08 5.96 -11.40
N ILE A 57 -8.14 5.66 -12.15
CA ILE A 57 -9.24 4.82 -11.70
C ILE A 57 -8.72 3.42 -11.41
N ASP A 58 -7.95 2.84 -12.33
CA ASP A 58 -7.40 1.48 -12.18
C ASP A 58 -6.47 1.39 -10.96
N ILE A 59 -5.61 2.39 -10.72
CA ILE A 59 -4.79 2.45 -9.49
C ILE A 59 -5.66 2.53 -8.23
N THR A 60 -6.73 3.31 -8.26
CA THR A 60 -7.63 3.46 -7.10
C THR A 60 -8.41 2.17 -6.84
N GLU A 61 -8.82 1.47 -7.89
CA GLU A 61 -9.53 0.19 -7.80
C GLU A 61 -8.61 -0.90 -7.22
N ALA A 62 -7.40 -1.06 -7.76
CA ALA A 62 -6.40 -2.01 -7.24
C ALA A 62 -6.10 -1.76 -5.74
N GLN A 63 -6.01 -0.49 -5.32
CA GLN A 63 -5.83 -0.14 -3.91
C GLN A 63 -7.03 -0.48 -3.03
N LYS A 64 -8.25 -0.42 -3.59
CA LYS A 64 -9.48 -0.79 -2.90
C LYS A 64 -9.59 -2.31 -2.77
N GLU A 65 -9.27 -3.03 -3.85
CA GLU A 65 -9.29 -4.50 -3.92
C GLU A 65 -8.28 -5.10 -2.94
N LEU A 66 -7.01 -4.67 -2.96
CA LEU A 66 -6.02 -5.08 -1.96
C LEU A 66 -6.56 -4.93 -0.52
N ARG A 67 -7.18 -3.79 -0.22
CA ARG A 67 -7.71 -3.51 1.12
C ARG A 67 -8.89 -4.43 1.48
N SER A 68 -9.72 -4.77 0.50
CA SER A 68 -10.78 -5.77 0.64
C SER A 68 -10.18 -7.16 0.89
N ASP A 69 -9.18 -7.55 0.14
CA ASP A 69 -8.64 -8.91 0.13
C ASP A 69 -7.82 -9.18 1.39
N GLN A 70 -7.05 -8.20 1.86
CA GLN A 70 -6.44 -8.22 3.19
C GLN A 70 -7.48 -8.35 4.32
N GLY A 71 -8.68 -7.80 4.13
CA GLY A 71 -9.77 -7.92 5.09
C GLY A 71 -10.47 -9.29 5.07
N LYS A 72 -10.27 -10.08 4.01
CA LYS A 72 -10.83 -11.42 3.82
C LYS A 72 -9.80 -12.55 3.97
N ALA A 73 -8.51 -12.22 4.04
CA ALA A 73 -7.42 -13.19 4.16
C ALA A 73 -7.53 -13.99 5.46
N ASP A 74 -7.50 -15.32 5.35
CA ASP A 74 -7.57 -16.25 6.47
C ASP A 74 -6.17 -16.62 6.98
N ASP A 75 -5.19 -16.67 6.08
CA ASP A 75 -3.80 -16.98 6.43
C ASP A 75 -2.74 -16.11 5.72
N THR A 76 -1.46 -16.46 5.93
CA THR A 76 -0.34 -15.72 5.34
C THR A 76 -0.21 -15.92 3.84
N GLU A 77 -0.65 -17.06 3.31
CA GLU A 77 -0.62 -17.33 1.87
C GLU A 77 -1.64 -16.45 1.14
N ASP A 78 -2.82 -16.26 1.72
CA ASP A 78 -3.82 -15.32 1.19
C ASP A 78 -3.27 -13.88 1.13
N LEU A 79 -2.55 -13.45 2.18
CA LEU A 79 -1.89 -12.14 2.18
C LEU A 79 -0.81 -12.05 1.11
N ARG A 80 -0.06 -13.14 0.90
CA ARG A 80 1.00 -13.21 -0.12
C ARG A 80 0.42 -13.05 -1.52
N GLU A 81 -0.67 -13.77 -1.82
CA GLU A 81 -1.38 -13.71 -3.09
C GLU A 81 -1.98 -12.32 -3.34
N ALA A 82 -2.66 -11.74 -2.35
CA ALA A 82 -3.23 -10.40 -2.47
C ALA A 82 -2.17 -9.32 -2.77
N TRP A 83 -1.01 -9.41 -2.12
CA TRP A 83 0.11 -8.50 -2.41
C TRP A 83 0.75 -8.74 -3.79
N GLU A 84 0.88 -10.00 -4.20
CA GLU A 84 1.42 -10.38 -5.51
C GLU A 84 0.53 -9.88 -6.65
N GLU A 85 -0.78 -10.07 -6.53
CA GLU A 85 -1.78 -9.60 -7.49
C GLU A 85 -1.74 -8.07 -7.60
N TYR A 86 -1.81 -7.38 -6.47
CA TYR A 86 -1.72 -5.92 -6.44
C TYR A 86 -0.44 -5.38 -7.11
N ALA A 87 0.73 -5.95 -6.83
CA ALA A 87 1.98 -5.59 -7.51
C ALA A 87 1.91 -5.86 -9.03
N GLY A 88 1.24 -6.93 -9.43
CA GLY A 88 0.93 -7.30 -10.80
C GLY A 88 0.14 -6.23 -11.53
N GLU A 89 -0.96 -5.79 -10.92
CA GLU A 89 -1.87 -4.78 -11.45
C GLU A 89 -1.22 -3.42 -11.59
N LEU A 90 -0.57 -2.91 -10.53
CA LEU A 90 0.15 -1.63 -10.58
C LEU A 90 1.14 -1.59 -11.76
N ARG A 91 1.88 -2.67 -11.96
CA ARG A 91 2.85 -2.82 -13.05
C ARG A 91 2.15 -2.90 -14.40
N HIS A 92 1.05 -3.67 -14.51
CA HIS A 92 0.27 -3.80 -15.73
C HIS A 92 -0.25 -2.44 -16.18
N GLU A 93 -0.95 -1.75 -15.30
CA GLU A 93 -1.64 -0.50 -15.64
C GLU A 93 -0.67 0.63 -15.94
N ARG A 94 0.43 0.73 -15.19
CA ARG A 94 1.51 1.67 -15.52
C ARG A 94 2.08 1.41 -16.91
N LYS A 95 2.40 0.16 -17.24
CA LYS A 95 2.92 -0.21 -18.58
C LYS A 95 1.88 0.06 -19.66
N HIS A 96 0.60 -0.21 -19.38
CA HIS A 96 -0.49 0.01 -20.31
C HIS A 96 -0.64 1.49 -20.65
N TYR A 97 -0.72 2.35 -19.63
CA TYR A 97 -0.81 3.80 -19.78
C TYR A 97 0.38 4.36 -20.57
N ILE A 98 1.62 4.01 -20.18
CA ILE A 98 2.84 4.41 -20.89
C ILE A 98 2.78 3.97 -22.36
N LYS A 99 2.41 2.72 -22.64
CA LYS A 99 2.34 2.19 -24.01
C LYS A 99 1.29 2.92 -24.84
N LYS A 100 0.13 3.23 -24.27
CA LYS A 100 -0.97 3.92 -24.97
C LYS A 100 -0.65 5.39 -25.22
N MET A 101 0.06 6.06 -24.33
CA MET A 101 0.59 7.41 -24.53
C MET A 101 1.71 7.43 -25.58
N ALA A 102 2.63 6.48 -25.53
CA ALA A 102 3.72 6.35 -26.49
C ALA A 102 3.21 6.14 -27.92
N LYS A 103 2.15 5.34 -28.11
CA LYS A 103 1.47 5.17 -29.40
C LYS A 103 0.87 6.47 -29.97
N ARG A 104 0.67 7.49 -29.11
CA ARG A 104 0.15 8.81 -29.48
C ARG A 104 1.24 9.88 -29.58
N GLY A 105 2.51 9.49 -29.48
CA GLY A 105 3.66 10.38 -29.60
C GLY A 105 4.18 10.96 -28.28
N TYR A 106 3.56 10.62 -27.14
CA TYR A 106 3.96 11.14 -25.83
C TYR A 106 4.76 10.08 -25.06
N ARG A 107 6.01 10.39 -24.69
CA ARG A 107 6.88 9.47 -23.93
C ARG A 107 7.03 9.94 -22.49
N LEU A 108 7.07 8.99 -21.56
CA LEU A 108 7.50 9.26 -20.19
C LEU A 108 9.00 9.52 -20.19
N GLY A 109 9.41 10.67 -19.66
CA GLY A 109 10.82 11.03 -19.45
C GLY A 109 11.20 10.91 -17.98
N GLU A 110 12.48 10.66 -17.71
CA GLU A 110 13.05 10.66 -16.37
C GLU A 110 14.10 11.78 -16.28
N VAL A 111 14.11 12.51 -15.16
CA VAL A 111 15.10 13.55 -14.89
C VAL A 111 15.91 13.12 -13.67
N THR A 112 17.21 12.91 -13.86
CA THR A 112 18.16 12.68 -12.76
C THR A 112 18.85 13.99 -12.44
N VAL A 113 18.70 14.48 -11.21
CA VAL A 113 19.45 15.65 -10.72
C VAL A 113 20.70 15.15 -10.00
N ILE A 114 21.88 15.51 -10.51
CA ILE A 114 23.16 15.23 -9.87
C ILE A 114 23.58 16.50 -9.13
N ALA A 115 23.65 16.43 -7.80
CA ALA A 115 24.21 17.52 -7.00
C ALA A 115 25.73 17.55 -7.21
N ASN A 116 26.27 18.72 -7.53
CA ASN A 116 27.72 18.94 -7.54
C ASN A 116 28.08 19.60 -6.21
N ASP A 117 28.93 18.92 -5.43
CA ASP A 117 29.53 19.44 -4.19
C ASP A 117 30.60 20.49 -4.48
#